data_AF-A0A1Q7R691-F1
#
_entry.id   AF-A0A1Q7R691-F1
#
_cell.length_a   1.000
_cell.length_b   1.000
_cell.length_c   1.000
_cell.angle_alpha   90.00
_cell.angle_beta   90.00
_cell.angle_gamma   90.00
#
_symmetry.space_group_name_H-M   'P 1'
#
loop_
_entity.id
_entity.type
_entity.pdbx_description
1 polymer ?
#
loop_
_entity_poly.entity_id
_entity_poly.type
_entity_poly.pdbx_seq_one_letter_code
_entity_poly.pdbx_strand_id
1 'polypeptide(L)'
;MQSVASKVNLIHQDYGTVTPYLIVDGVPRLIDFLRETFHAEERARINDKADHVGHAEIKIGSSIVMMANSTPQYKPIPSQL
;
A
#
# COMPACT_ATOMS: atom_id res chain seq x y z
N MET A 1 29.68 16.81 26.34
CA MET A 1 28.89 15.78 25.63
C MET A 1 27.82 16.51 24.84
N GLN A 2 28.00 16.70 23.53
CA GLN A 2 26.97 17.31 22.69
C GLN A 2 25.94 16.24 22.32
N SER A 3 24.66 16.55 22.55
CA SER A 3 23.54 15.71 22.17
C SER A 3 23.44 15.65 20.65
N VAL A 4 23.67 14.47 20.07
CA VAL A 4 23.38 14.18 18.67
C VAL A 4 21.92 13.72 18.60
N ALA A 5 20.99 14.66 18.78
CA ALA A 5 19.61 14.42 18.35
C ALA A 5 19.57 14.63 16.83
N SER A 6 19.94 13.60 16.07
CA SER A 6 19.67 13.58 14.63
C SER A 6 18.17 13.72 14.43
N LYS A 7 17.77 14.66 13.56
CA LYS A 7 16.38 14.86 13.16
C LYS A 7 15.91 13.58 12.47
N VAL A 8 15.31 12.66 13.23
CA VAL A 8 14.76 11.41 12.70
C VAL A 8 13.72 11.81 11.67
N ASN A 9 14.01 11.53 10.40
CA ASN A 9 13.05 11.74 9.33
C ASN A 9 12.03 10.60 9.45
N LEU A 10 11.02 10.81 10.28
CA LEU A 10 9.96 9.82 10.57
C LEU A 10 9.12 9.50 9.32
N ILE A 11 9.22 10.32 8.28
CA ILE A 11 8.54 10.14 7.02
C ILE A 11 9.51 9.39 6.10
N HIS A 12 9.20 8.13 5.81
CA HIS A 12 9.81 7.41 4.71
C HIS A 12 9.63 8.27 3.45
N GLN A 13 10.72 8.62 2.76
CA GLN A 13 10.76 9.67 1.73
C GLN A 13 9.73 9.47 0.59
N ASP A 14 9.26 8.25 0.40
CA ASP A 14 8.34 7.89 -0.69
C ASP A 14 6.85 7.86 -0.28
N TYR A 15 6.51 8.04 0.99
CA TYR A 15 5.11 7.99 1.46
C TYR A 15 4.51 9.39 1.53
N GLY A 16 3.27 9.50 1.06
CA GLY A 16 2.50 10.74 1.14
C GLY A 16 2.08 11.05 2.57
N THR A 17 1.65 12.29 2.81
CA THR A 17 1.05 12.73 4.08
C THR A 17 -0.11 11.83 4.51
N VAL A 18 -0.84 11.28 3.54
CA VAL A 18 -1.82 10.21 3.73
C VAL A 18 -1.44 9.07 2.81
N THR A 19 -1.41 7.85 3.36
CA THR A 19 -1.22 6.61 2.61
C THR A 19 -2.41 5.71 2.90
N PRO A 20 -3.46 5.72 2.05
CA PRO A 20 -4.65 4.91 2.30
C PRO A 20 -4.32 3.42 2.19
N TYR A 21 -4.99 2.62 3.03
CA TYR A 21 -4.92 1.17 2.97
C TYR A 21 -6.28 0.60 2.56
N LEU A 22 -6.37 0.03 1.37
CA LEU A 22 -7.60 -0.54 0.84
C LEU A 22 -7.73 -2.01 1.26
N ILE A 23 -8.95 -2.45 1.58
CA ILE A 23 -9.25 -3.90 1.64
C ILE A 23 -10.28 -4.16 0.55
N VAL A 24 -9.91 -4.95 -0.45
CA VAL A 24 -10.73 -5.15 -1.65
C VAL A 24 -10.81 -6.61 -2.05
N ASP A 25 -11.91 -6.97 -2.72
CA ASP A 25 -12.01 -8.27 -3.37
C ASP A 25 -11.21 -8.24 -4.69
N GLY A 26 -10.24 -9.14 -4.81
CA GLY A 26 -9.46 -9.30 -6.05
C GLY A 26 -8.43 -8.20 -6.29
N VAL A 27 -7.51 -8.00 -5.34
CA VAL A 27 -6.37 -7.07 -5.49
C VAL A 27 -5.62 -7.21 -6.82
N PRO A 28 -5.31 -8.42 -7.35
CA PRO A 28 -4.60 -8.53 -8.62
C PRO A 28 -5.28 -7.76 -9.76
N ARG A 29 -6.61 -7.86 -9.87
CA ARG A 29 -7.40 -7.15 -10.88
C ARG A 29 -7.38 -5.64 -10.66
N LEU A 30 -7.40 -5.19 -9.40
CA LEU A 30 -7.28 -3.76 -9.09
C LEU A 30 -5.89 -3.23 -9.49
N ILE A 31 -4.82 -3.98 -9.21
CA ILE A 31 -3.46 -3.61 -9.60
C ILE A 31 -3.36 -3.48 -11.13
N ASP A 32 -3.89 -4.45 -11.89
CA ASP A 32 -3.88 -4.40 -13.35
C ASP A 32 -4.59 -3.14 -13.87
N PHE A 33 -5.79 -2.85 -13.33
CA PHE A 33 -6.53 -1.63 -13.66
C PHE A 33 -5.72 -0.35 -13.35
N LEU A 34 -5.06 -0.29 -12.19
CA LEU A 34 -4.25 0.87 -11.78
C LEU A 34 -3.03 1.05 -12.69
N ARG A 35 -2.39 -0.05 -13.10
CA ARG A 35 -1.27 -0.03 -14.04
C ARG A 35 -1.69 0.47 -15.42
N GLU A 36 -2.82 -0.01 -15.94
CA GLU A 36 -3.32 0.36 -17.27
C GLU A 36 -3.87 1.79 -17.31
N THR A 37 -4.60 2.20 -16.27
CA THR A 37 -5.34 3.48 -16.27
C THR A 37 -4.52 4.65 -15.76
N PHE A 38 -3.69 4.41 -14.73
CA PHE A 38 -2.95 5.45 -14.02
C PHE A 38 -1.43 5.32 -14.17
N HIS A 39 -0.96 4.38 -15.00
CA HIS A 39 0.47 4.07 -15.13
C HIS A 39 1.13 3.77 -13.77
N ALA A 40 0.39 3.08 -12.91
CA ALA A 40 0.86 2.77 -11.57
C ALA A 40 2.04 1.78 -11.57
N GLU A 41 2.90 1.90 -10.55
CA GLU A 41 4.04 1.02 -10.33
C GLU A 41 3.80 0.15 -9.11
N GLU A 42 3.88 -1.17 -9.26
CA GLU A 42 3.89 -2.08 -8.12
C GLU A 42 5.29 -2.06 -7.47
N ARG A 43 5.35 -1.67 -6.18
CA ARG A 43 6.60 -1.57 -5.43
C ARG A 43 6.88 -2.79 -4.58
N ALA A 44 5.83 -3.33 -3.97
CA ALA A 44 5.90 -4.47 -3.08
C ALA A 44 4.61 -5.27 -3.14
N ARG A 45 4.73 -6.59 -3.02
CA ARG A 45 3.62 -7.53 -2.90
C ARG A 45 4.03 -8.69 -2.00
N ILE A 46 3.18 -9.02 -1.05
CA ILE A 46 3.30 -10.17 -0.16
C ILE A 46 2.02 -10.98 -0.31
N ASN A 47 2.18 -12.24 -0.74
CA ASN A 47 1.09 -13.18 -0.81
C ASN A 47 0.98 -13.96 0.51
N ASP A 48 -0.25 -14.32 0.88
CA ASP A 48 -0.52 -15.23 1.98
C ASP A 48 -0.36 -16.71 1.55
N LYS A 49 -0.62 -17.64 2.46
CA LYS A 49 -0.51 -19.08 2.19
C LYS A 49 -1.55 -19.61 1.19
N ALA A 50 -2.59 -18.85 0.89
CA ALA A 50 -3.63 -19.16 -0.09
C ALA A 50 -3.42 -18.39 -1.41
N ASP A 51 -2.24 -17.79 -1.59
CA ASP A 51 -1.86 -16.97 -2.75
C ASP A 51 -2.71 -15.70 -2.95
N HIS A 52 -3.43 -15.27 -1.91
CA HIS A 52 -4.07 -13.96 -1.89
C HIS A 52 -3.04 -12.89 -1.57
N VAL A 53 -3.27 -11.66 -2.03
CA VAL A 53 -2.40 -10.54 -1.69
C VAL A 53 -2.70 -10.10 -0.24
N GLY A 54 -1.84 -10.50 0.69
CA GLY A 54 -1.94 -10.06 2.09
C GLY A 54 -1.49 -8.62 2.30
N HIS A 55 -0.61 -8.12 1.42
CA HIS A 55 -0.17 -6.74 1.39
C HIS A 55 0.40 -6.39 0.01
N ALA A 56 0.07 -5.23 -0.54
CA ALA A 56 0.73 -4.65 -1.69
C ALA A 56 0.85 -3.13 -1.56
N GLU A 57 1.92 -2.59 -2.13
CA GLU A 57 2.15 -1.15 -2.26
C GLU A 57 2.18 -0.77 -3.74
N ILE A 58 1.27 0.12 -4.12
CA ILE A 58 1.13 0.62 -5.48
C ILE A 58 1.41 2.11 -5.49
N LYS A 59 2.38 2.54 -6.30
CA LYS A 59 2.70 3.94 -6.51
C LYS A 59 1.91 4.50 -7.67
N ILE A 60 1.25 5.63 -7.45
CA ILE A 60 0.51 6.38 -8.46
C ILE A 60 1.02 7.82 -8.42
N GLY A 61 1.74 8.25 -9.46
CA GLY A 61 2.46 9.52 -9.44
C GLY A 61 3.45 9.59 -8.28
N SER A 62 3.19 10.46 -7.30
CA SER A 62 4.00 10.60 -6.07
C SER A 62 3.38 9.96 -4.83
N SER A 63 2.19 9.37 -4.93
CA SER A 63 1.47 8.78 -3.80
C SER A 63 1.63 7.27 -3.76
N ILE A 64 1.62 6.72 -2.54
CA ILE A 64 1.52 5.28 -2.29
C ILE A 64 0.09 4.97 -1.87
N VAL A 65 -0.48 3.92 -2.47
CA VAL A 65 -1.73 3.29 -2.05
C VAL A 65 -1.39 1.88 -1.62
N MET A 66 -1.68 1.57 -0.36
CA MET A 66 -1.52 0.22 0.17
C MET A 66 -2.83 -0.56 -0.02
N MET A 67 -2.74 -1.87 -0.18
CA MET A 67 -3.94 -2.70 -0.31
C MET A 67 -3.72 -4.16 0.13
N ALA A 68 -4.80 -4.81 0.52
CA ALA A 68 -4.87 -6.26 0.75
C ALA A 68 -6.18 -6.84 0.24
N ASN A 69 -6.15 -8.14 -0.04
CA ASN A 69 -7.36 -8.91 -0.32
C ASN A 69 -8.26 -8.92 0.91
N SER A 70 -9.56 -8.82 0.68
CA SER A 70 -10.54 -9.12 1.71
C SER A 70 -10.50 -10.61 2.09
N THR A 71 -10.85 -10.90 3.33
CA THR A 71 -10.93 -12.26 3.88
C THR A 71 -12.17 -12.37 4.78
N PRO A 72 -12.53 -13.57 5.28
CA PRO A 72 -13.60 -13.70 6.27
C PRO A 72 -13.37 -12.81 7.52
N GLN A 73 -12.09 -12.61 7.90
CA GLN A 73 -11.67 -11.79 9.04
C GLN A 73 -11.61 -10.29 8.69
N TYR A 74 -11.16 -9.95 7.47
CA TYR A 74 -10.97 -8.56 7.02
C TYR A 74 -11.97 -8.22 5.91
N LYS A 75 -13.05 -7.53 6.26
CA LYS A 75 -14.10 -7.15 5.29
C LYS A 75 -13.60 -6.06 4.32
N PRO A 76 -14.12 -6.01 3.09
CA PRO A 76 -13.81 -4.93 2.16
C PRO A 76 -14.15 -3.57 2.76
N ILE A 77 -13.19 -2.65 2.70
CA ILE A 77 -13.35 -1.27 3.16
C ILE A 77 -12.61 -0.30 2.23
N PRO A 78 -13.18 0.89 1.96
CA PRO A 78 -12.60 1.85 1.04
C PRO A 78 -11.33 2.52 1.57
N SER A 79 -11.09 2.50 2.89
CA SER A 79 -9.83 2.88 3.50
C SER A 79 -9.75 2.45 4.97
N GLN A 80 -8.60 1.91 5.37
CA GLN A 80 -8.14 1.82 6.75
C GLN A 80 -7.03 2.87 6.91
N LEU A 81 -7.33 3.97 7.59
CA LEU A 81 -6.37 5.02 7.95
C LEU A 81 -5.92 4.84 9.40
#